data_AF-A0A8J9X596-F1
#
_entry.id   AF-A0A8J9X596-F1
#
_cell.length_a   1.000
_cell.length_b   1.000
_cell.length_c   1.000
_cell.angle_alpha   90.00
_cell.angle_beta   90.00
_cell.angle_gamma   90.00
#
_symmetry.space_group_name_H-M   'P 1'
#
loop_
_entity.id
_entity.type
_entity.pdbx_description
1 polymer ?
#
loop_
_entity_poly.entity_id
_entity_poly.type
_entity_poly.pdbx_seq_one_letter_code
_entity_poly.pdbx_strand_id
1 'polypeptide(L)'
;SDGEHFANTVKTLDLINIRGDKLVAMMRAICAVLQLGNLGFNAKNGDADKSAVATIEELRDLAELMGVEEKDLTLAFTERTMKTKTEEYKVPLNAVAAKDACDALAKEIYGKLFLWLVSEINTATCAEDNYKNGSMSNFGIIGLLDIFGFESFVVNRFEQLCINYANEKLQQKFTEDIFRSVQTEYEAEGIELAEIWYDDNTDVLDLIEGRTGLLALLNEECVRPQGSDQAFVQKALQVNNASQCLIVNKMDRMSFGIHHYAGKVMYDADQFVSSNQDTLPTDLSDLCSMSTNFVIANEMAKVEAANMTRGTPRRQKSNLVAPTAWGKYKTQLLSLMTNLRKTESRYIRCIKPNMKKVPVLMEHIPTVEQLRCAGVVAAVTLSRSAFPNRL
;
A
#
# COMPACT_ATOMS: atom_id res chain seq x y z
N SER A 1 15.40 -18.05 -17.93
CA SER A 1 14.11 -17.81 -18.61
C SER A 1 12.98 -17.91 -17.59
N ASP A 2 11.75 -17.46 -17.91
CA ASP A 2 10.62 -17.57 -16.96
C ASP A 2 10.33 -19.02 -16.57
N GLY A 3 10.53 -19.98 -17.48
CA GLY A 3 10.41 -21.41 -17.17
C GLY A 3 11.42 -21.90 -16.12
N GLU A 4 12.67 -21.42 -16.17
CA GLU A 4 13.67 -21.74 -15.15
C GLU A 4 13.35 -21.07 -13.82
N HIS A 5 12.89 -19.81 -13.84
CA HIS A 5 12.45 -19.10 -12.63
C HIS A 5 11.26 -19.81 -11.98
N PHE A 6 10.28 -20.25 -12.76
CA PHE A 6 9.15 -21.03 -12.27
C PHE A 6 9.59 -22.33 -11.61
N ALA A 7 10.46 -23.11 -12.28
CA ALA A 7 10.99 -24.35 -11.72
C ALA A 7 11.75 -24.12 -10.41
N ASN A 8 12.50 -23.02 -10.31
CA ASN A 8 13.18 -22.63 -9.08
C ASN A 8 12.19 -22.21 -7.98
N THR A 9 11.18 -21.41 -8.32
CA THR A 9 10.13 -20.99 -7.38
C THR A 9 9.37 -22.17 -6.81
N VAL A 10 8.96 -23.14 -7.62
CA VAL A 10 8.28 -24.36 -7.15
C VAL A 10 9.15 -25.15 -6.17
N LYS A 11 10.45 -25.30 -6.46
CA LYS A 11 11.39 -25.95 -5.53
C LYS A 11 11.51 -25.20 -4.20
N THR A 12 11.57 -23.87 -4.24
CA THR A 12 11.67 -23.03 -3.03
C THR A 12 10.37 -23.08 -2.21
N LEU A 13 9.20 -23.10 -2.85
CA LEU A 13 7.91 -23.22 -2.18
C LEU A 13 7.77 -24.55 -1.42
N ASP A 14 8.32 -25.65 -1.96
CA ASP A 14 8.35 -26.94 -1.25
C ASP A 14 9.13 -26.87 0.07
N LEU A 15 10.21 -26.07 0.14
CA LEU A 15 10.99 -25.87 1.36
C LEU A 15 10.18 -25.23 2.49
N ILE A 16 9.14 -24.46 2.17
CA ILE A 16 8.23 -23.83 3.12
C ILE A 16 6.87 -24.55 3.19
N ASN A 17 6.84 -25.84 2.85
CA ASN A 17 5.66 -26.72 2.90
C ASN A 17 4.50 -26.31 1.96
N ILE A 18 4.75 -25.51 0.92
CA ILE A 18 3.78 -25.22 -0.13
C ILE A 18 3.98 -26.21 -1.27
N ARG A 19 3.30 -27.36 -1.17
CA ARG A 19 3.34 -28.47 -2.14
C ARG A 19 1.98 -29.16 -2.25
N GLY A 20 1.82 -30.05 -3.24
CA GLY A 20 0.57 -30.78 -3.47
C GLY A 20 -0.61 -29.83 -3.60
N ASP A 21 -1.67 -30.08 -2.83
CA ASP A 21 -2.92 -29.31 -2.88
C ASP A 21 -2.71 -27.81 -2.60
N LYS A 22 -1.77 -27.43 -1.72
CA LYS A 22 -1.47 -26.02 -1.45
C LYS A 22 -0.90 -25.30 -2.67
N LEU A 23 0.03 -25.94 -3.37
CA LEU A 23 0.61 -25.40 -4.59
C LEU A 23 -0.45 -25.30 -5.68
N VAL A 24 -1.29 -26.32 -5.84
CA VAL A 24 -2.37 -26.32 -6.83
C VAL A 24 -3.37 -25.20 -6.54
N ALA A 25 -3.81 -25.02 -5.29
CA ALA A 25 -4.73 -23.95 -4.91
C ALA A 25 -4.14 -22.56 -5.15
N MET A 26 -2.87 -22.36 -4.79
CA MET A 26 -2.13 -21.11 -5.06
C MET A 26 -2.07 -20.81 -6.56
N MET A 27 -1.71 -21.79 -7.39
CA MET A 27 -1.64 -21.62 -8.85
C MET A 27 -3.01 -21.37 -9.47
N ARG A 28 -4.06 -22.09 -9.02
CA ARG A 28 -5.43 -21.83 -9.46
C ARG A 28 -5.89 -20.41 -9.13
N ALA A 29 -5.53 -19.88 -7.96
CA ALA A 29 -5.85 -18.51 -7.59
C ALA A 29 -5.12 -17.49 -8.50
N ILE A 30 -3.85 -17.73 -8.84
CA ILE A 30 -3.12 -16.90 -9.83
C ILE A 30 -3.80 -16.96 -11.20
N CYS A 31 -4.16 -18.16 -11.66
CA CYS A 31 -4.89 -18.31 -12.93
C CYS A 31 -6.25 -17.60 -12.89
N ALA A 32 -6.98 -17.63 -11.77
CA ALA A 32 -8.25 -16.91 -11.62
C ALA A 32 -8.06 -15.40 -11.77
N VAL A 33 -6.98 -14.82 -11.21
CA VAL A 33 -6.63 -13.40 -11.40
C VAL A 33 -6.39 -13.08 -12.88
N LEU A 34 -5.65 -13.93 -13.61
CA LEU A 34 -5.44 -13.74 -15.04
C LEU A 34 -6.75 -13.85 -15.82
N GLN A 35 -7.60 -14.81 -15.47
CA GLN A 35 -8.87 -15.06 -16.14
C GLN A 35 -9.89 -13.95 -15.93
N LEU A 36 -9.92 -13.32 -14.75
CA LEU A 36 -10.70 -12.11 -14.48
C LEU A 36 -10.33 -10.96 -15.42
N GLY A 37 -9.04 -10.86 -15.79
CA GLY A 37 -8.55 -9.88 -16.76
C GLY A 37 -9.17 -10.07 -18.16
N ASN A 38 -9.47 -11.32 -18.54
CA ASN A 38 -10.01 -11.68 -19.84
C ASN A 38 -11.53 -11.49 -19.96
N LEU A 39 -12.24 -11.27 -18.84
CA LEU A 39 -13.69 -11.08 -18.89
C LEU A 39 -14.09 -9.78 -19.58
N GLY A 40 -15.05 -9.90 -20.52
CA GLY A 40 -15.67 -8.80 -21.24
C GLY A 40 -17.18 -8.74 -21.00
N PHE A 41 -17.74 -7.53 -21.07
CA PHE A 41 -19.16 -7.26 -20.84
C PHE A 41 -19.75 -6.38 -21.95
N ASN A 42 -20.99 -6.66 -22.33
CA ASN A 42 -21.77 -5.90 -23.29
C ASN A 42 -23.09 -5.42 -22.69
N ALA A 43 -23.73 -4.43 -23.32
CA ALA A 43 -25.08 -4.00 -22.97
C ALA A 43 -26.08 -5.15 -23.14
N LYS A 44 -26.88 -5.43 -22.11
CA LYS A 44 -27.85 -6.54 -22.13
C LYS A 44 -29.07 -6.13 -22.94
N ASN A 45 -29.36 -6.85 -24.04
CA ASN A 45 -30.49 -6.58 -24.93
C ASN A 45 -30.55 -5.13 -25.45
N GLY A 46 -29.40 -4.46 -25.59
CA GLY A 46 -29.31 -3.07 -26.04
C GLY A 46 -29.60 -2.02 -24.95
N ASP A 47 -29.85 -2.43 -23.71
CA ASP A 47 -30.01 -1.53 -22.56
C ASP A 47 -28.64 -1.20 -21.95
N ALA A 48 -28.19 0.04 -22.09
CA ALA A 48 -26.86 0.49 -21.66
C ALA A 48 -26.69 0.47 -20.13
N ASP A 49 -27.79 0.49 -19.37
CA ASP A 49 -27.76 0.45 -17.90
C ASP A 49 -27.64 -0.98 -17.36
N LYS A 50 -27.64 -1.99 -18.25
CA LYS A 50 -27.55 -3.41 -17.90
C LYS A 50 -26.39 -4.08 -18.64
N SER A 51 -25.77 -5.05 -17.99
CA SER A 51 -24.65 -5.82 -18.55
C SER A 51 -25.01 -7.29 -18.76
N ALA A 52 -24.37 -7.88 -19.74
CA ALA A 52 -24.28 -9.31 -19.95
C ALA A 52 -22.83 -9.68 -20.23
N VAL A 53 -22.40 -10.83 -19.71
CA VAL A 53 -21.06 -11.36 -19.98
C VAL A 53 -20.94 -11.68 -21.47
N ALA A 54 -19.91 -11.16 -22.12
CA ALA A 54 -19.62 -11.37 -23.53
C ALA A 54 -18.72 -12.59 -23.77
N THR A 55 -17.87 -12.91 -22.78
CA THR A 55 -16.81 -13.93 -22.79
C THR A 55 -17.25 -15.12 -21.93
N ILE A 56 -18.17 -15.93 -22.45
CA ILE A 56 -18.86 -16.99 -21.69
C ILE A 56 -17.91 -18.16 -21.38
N GLU A 57 -17.01 -18.50 -22.30
CA GLU A 57 -16.01 -19.55 -22.06
C GLU A 57 -15.07 -19.12 -20.94
N GLU A 58 -14.63 -17.86 -20.96
CA GLU A 58 -13.72 -17.34 -19.95
C GLU A 58 -14.35 -17.31 -18.56
N LEU A 59 -15.65 -17.00 -18.49
CA LEU A 59 -16.44 -17.04 -17.27
C LEU A 59 -16.55 -18.47 -16.72
N ARG A 60 -16.76 -19.46 -17.59
CA ARG A 60 -16.83 -20.87 -17.19
C ARG A 60 -15.50 -21.35 -16.63
N ASP A 61 -14.40 -21.04 -17.30
CA ASP A 61 -13.05 -21.38 -16.84
C ASP A 61 -12.77 -20.72 -15.48
N LEU A 62 -13.19 -19.47 -15.29
CA LEU A 62 -13.06 -18.78 -14.00
C LEU A 62 -13.90 -19.45 -12.91
N ALA A 63 -15.15 -19.81 -13.21
CA ALA A 63 -16.04 -20.52 -12.30
C ALA A 63 -15.43 -21.85 -11.86
N GLU A 64 -14.80 -22.59 -12.79
CA GLU A 64 -14.05 -23.80 -12.47
C GLU A 64 -12.83 -23.48 -11.59
N LEU A 65 -11.98 -22.53 -11.96
CA LEU A 65 -10.75 -22.18 -11.23
C LEU A 65 -11.03 -21.79 -9.77
N MET A 66 -12.06 -20.97 -9.55
CA MET A 66 -12.56 -20.57 -8.23
C MET A 66 -13.40 -21.67 -7.57
N GLY A 67 -13.93 -22.62 -8.35
CA GLY A 67 -14.84 -23.66 -7.91
C GLY A 67 -16.10 -23.08 -7.26
N VAL A 68 -16.78 -22.22 -8.01
CA VAL A 68 -18.09 -21.61 -7.69
C VAL A 68 -19.06 -21.86 -8.84
N GLU A 69 -20.36 -21.71 -8.61
CA GLU A 69 -21.36 -21.88 -9.67
C GLU A 69 -21.30 -20.73 -10.70
N GLU A 70 -21.34 -21.06 -11.99
CA GLU A 70 -21.30 -20.08 -13.10
C GLU A 70 -22.43 -19.04 -12.98
N LYS A 71 -23.60 -19.48 -12.50
CA LYS A 71 -24.76 -18.61 -12.27
C LYS A 71 -24.49 -17.55 -11.20
N ASP A 72 -23.89 -17.95 -10.08
CA ASP A 72 -23.62 -17.02 -8.98
C ASP A 72 -22.52 -16.03 -9.37
N LEU A 73 -21.50 -16.51 -10.08
CA LEU A 73 -20.44 -15.68 -10.67
C LEU A 73 -21.01 -14.64 -11.65
N THR A 74 -21.93 -15.07 -12.53
CA THR A 74 -22.60 -14.17 -13.50
C THR A 74 -23.38 -13.08 -12.78
N LEU A 75 -24.19 -13.45 -11.78
CA LEU A 75 -25.01 -12.50 -11.03
C LEU A 75 -24.14 -11.52 -10.25
N ALA A 76 -23.05 -11.98 -9.64
CA ALA A 76 -22.16 -11.13 -8.87
C ALA A 76 -21.46 -10.03 -9.70
N PHE A 77 -21.25 -10.26 -11.00
CA PHE A 77 -20.69 -9.24 -11.91
C PHE A 77 -21.73 -8.40 -12.64
N THR A 78 -22.96 -8.87 -12.79
CA THR A 78 -23.99 -8.17 -13.59
C THR A 78 -25.05 -7.47 -12.75
N GLU A 79 -25.11 -7.77 -11.46
CA GLU A 79 -26.06 -7.20 -10.51
C GLU A 79 -25.34 -6.84 -9.20
N ARG A 80 -25.84 -5.82 -8.53
CA ARG A 80 -25.41 -5.41 -7.19
C ARG A 80 -26.59 -5.47 -6.24
N THR A 81 -26.39 -6.12 -5.11
CA THR A 81 -27.37 -6.18 -4.03
C THR A 81 -27.32 -4.90 -3.21
N MET A 82 -28.46 -4.21 -3.13
CA MET A 82 -28.66 -3.02 -2.34
C MET A 82 -29.44 -3.38 -1.07
N LYS A 83 -28.81 -3.19 0.09
CA LYS A 83 -29.44 -3.41 1.40
C LYS A 83 -29.83 -2.07 2.02
N THR A 84 -31.12 -1.92 2.29
CA THR A 84 -31.65 -0.84 3.12
C THR A 84 -32.00 -1.38 4.52
N LYS A 85 -32.48 -0.53 5.44
CA LYS A 85 -32.87 -1.00 6.78
C LYS A 85 -34.03 -1.99 6.78
N THR A 86 -34.85 -2.01 5.72
CA THR A 86 -36.11 -2.75 5.66
C THR A 86 -36.19 -3.71 4.50
N GLU A 87 -35.40 -3.51 3.45
CA GLU A 87 -35.51 -4.25 2.19
C GLU A 87 -34.14 -4.51 1.56
N GLU A 88 -34.05 -5.63 0.84
CA GLU A 88 -32.92 -6.03 0.01
C GLU A 88 -33.42 -6.20 -1.41
N TYR A 89 -32.79 -5.49 -2.36
CA TYR A 89 -33.16 -5.54 -3.77
C TYR A 89 -31.90 -5.56 -4.65
N LYS A 90 -32.03 -6.11 -5.86
CA LYS A 90 -30.92 -6.19 -6.83
C LYS A 90 -31.01 -5.08 -7.87
N VAL A 91 -29.88 -4.47 -8.18
CA VAL A 91 -29.74 -3.43 -9.19
C VAL A 91 -28.79 -3.91 -10.28
N PRO A 92 -29.19 -3.88 -11.57
CA PRO A 92 -28.29 -4.20 -12.66
C PRO A 92 -27.08 -3.27 -12.72
N LEU A 93 -25.93 -3.83 -13.10
CA LEU A 93 -24.71 -3.07 -13.40
C LEU A 93 -24.62 -2.85 -14.91
N ASN A 94 -24.14 -1.67 -15.32
CA ASN A 94 -23.75 -1.44 -16.72
C ASN A 94 -22.41 -2.15 -17.03
N ALA A 95 -22.04 -2.23 -18.31
CA ALA A 95 -20.87 -2.99 -18.75
C ALA A 95 -19.54 -2.47 -18.17
N VAL A 96 -19.43 -1.15 -17.95
CA VAL A 96 -18.22 -0.54 -17.36
C VAL A 96 -18.10 -0.93 -15.89
N ALA A 97 -19.16 -0.75 -15.11
CA ALA A 97 -19.18 -1.11 -13.69
C ALA A 97 -18.96 -2.61 -13.46
N ALA A 98 -19.45 -3.46 -14.37
CA ALA A 98 -19.19 -4.90 -14.33
C ALA A 98 -17.70 -5.21 -14.54
N LYS A 99 -17.03 -4.52 -15.49
CA LYS A 99 -15.59 -4.67 -15.70
C LYS A 99 -14.78 -4.14 -14.51
N ASP A 100 -15.15 -2.99 -13.97
CA ASP A 100 -14.52 -2.44 -12.76
C ASP A 100 -14.63 -3.41 -11.57
N ALA A 101 -15.78 -4.11 -11.44
CA ALA A 101 -15.98 -5.14 -10.43
C ALA A 101 -15.04 -6.36 -10.63
N CYS A 102 -14.79 -6.79 -11.87
CA CYS A 102 -13.80 -7.83 -12.15
C CYS A 102 -12.39 -7.41 -11.77
N ASP A 103 -12.00 -6.19 -12.12
CA ASP A 103 -10.66 -5.67 -11.83
C ASP A 103 -10.46 -5.47 -10.32
N ALA A 104 -11.51 -5.05 -9.60
CA ALA A 104 -11.51 -4.99 -8.14
C ALA A 104 -11.38 -6.39 -7.51
N LEU A 105 -12.11 -7.39 -8.01
CA LEU A 105 -11.99 -8.76 -7.52
C LEU A 105 -10.60 -9.35 -7.79
N ALA A 106 -10.02 -9.08 -8.96
CA ALA A 106 -8.67 -9.55 -9.31
C ALA A 106 -7.62 -8.99 -8.35
N LYS A 107 -7.70 -7.68 -8.04
CA LYS A 107 -6.84 -7.03 -7.04
C LYS A 107 -7.01 -7.65 -5.66
N GLU A 108 -8.25 -7.89 -5.24
CA GLU A 108 -8.54 -8.49 -3.93
C GLU A 108 -7.99 -9.91 -3.81
N ILE A 109 -8.26 -10.79 -4.80
CA ILE A 109 -7.76 -12.17 -4.81
C ILE A 109 -6.23 -12.18 -4.78
N TYR A 110 -5.57 -11.34 -5.59
CA TYR A 110 -4.11 -11.24 -5.58
C TYR A 110 -3.57 -10.75 -4.22
N GLY A 111 -4.21 -9.74 -3.63
CA GLY A 111 -3.86 -9.22 -2.31
C GLY A 111 -4.00 -10.29 -1.21
N LYS A 112 -5.08 -11.06 -1.23
CA LYS A 112 -5.30 -12.17 -0.28
C LYS A 112 -4.34 -13.33 -0.50
N LEU A 113 -4.09 -13.71 -1.74
CA LEU A 113 -3.10 -14.72 -2.10
C LEU A 113 -1.72 -14.34 -1.53
N PHE A 114 -1.33 -13.08 -1.66
CA PHE A 114 -0.08 -12.58 -1.11
C PHE A 114 -0.05 -12.65 0.42
N LEU A 115 -1.12 -12.23 1.11
CA LEU A 115 -1.22 -12.34 2.57
C LEU A 115 -1.17 -13.79 3.07
N TRP A 116 -1.85 -14.70 2.37
CA TRP A 116 -1.79 -16.12 2.66
C TRP A 116 -0.36 -16.66 2.52
N LEU A 117 0.32 -16.31 1.42
CA LEU A 117 1.72 -16.71 1.20
C LEU A 117 2.65 -16.18 2.31
N VAL A 118 2.48 -14.92 2.73
CA VAL A 118 3.24 -14.35 3.86
C VAL A 118 2.96 -15.12 5.15
N SER A 119 1.70 -15.50 5.41
CA SER A 119 1.34 -16.33 6.58
C SER A 119 2.00 -17.71 6.55
N GLU A 120 2.05 -18.36 5.39
CA GLU A 120 2.73 -19.66 5.22
C GLU A 120 4.24 -19.52 5.43
N ILE A 121 4.87 -18.47 4.88
CA ILE A 121 6.29 -18.16 5.12
C ILE A 121 6.54 -17.97 6.61
N ASN A 122 5.76 -17.12 7.29
CA ASN A 122 5.92 -16.85 8.71
C ASN A 122 5.76 -18.11 9.57
N THR A 123 4.82 -18.99 9.20
CA THR A 123 4.62 -20.28 9.88
C THR A 123 5.83 -21.19 9.69
N ALA A 124 6.34 -21.29 8.46
CA ALA A 124 7.50 -22.12 8.15
C ALA A 124 8.79 -21.61 8.82
N THR A 125 8.94 -20.30 9.01
CA THR A 125 10.16 -19.69 9.57
C THR A 125 10.03 -19.27 11.04
N CYS A 126 8.91 -19.60 11.71
CA CYS A 126 8.65 -19.23 13.11
C CYS A 126 9.79 -19.74 14.02
N ALA A 127 10.41 -18.85 14.79
CA ALA A 127 11.62 -19.18 15.55
C ALA A 127 11.32 -20.17 16.69
N GLU A 128 10.18 -19.98 17.36
CA GLU A 128 9.67 -20.80 18.47
C GLU A 128 9.54 -22.27 18.07
N ASP A 129 9.01 -22.53 16.88
CA ASP A 129 8.76 -23.88 16.37
C ASP A 129 10.03 -24.52 15.75
N ASN A 130 10.99 -23.70 15.32
CA ASN A 130 12.21 -24.15 14.64
C ASN A 130 13.46 -24.16 15.54
N TYR A 131 13.37 -23.68 16.80
CA TYR A 131 14.50 -23.70 17.72
C TYR A 131 14.76 -25.11 18.26
N LYS A 132 16.00 -25.57 18.13
CA LYS A 132 16.42 -26.89 18.65
C LYS A 132 16.18 -26.92 20.17
N ASN A 133 15.28 -27.82 20.60
CA ASN A 133 14.86 -28.09 21.98
C ASN A 133 13.62 -27.31 22.50
N GLY A 134 12.89 -26.56 21.65
CA GLY A 134 11.48 -26.18 21.87
C GLY A 134 11.10 -25.42 23.15
N SER A 135 12.08 -24.89 23.90
CA SER A 135 11.84 -24.31 25.24
C SER A 135 12.21 -22.83 25.34
N MET A 136 12.75 -22.22 24.28
CA MET A 136 13.14 -20.81 24.31
C MET A 136 12.07 -19.97 23.63
N SER A 137 11.43 -19.09 24.40
CA SER A 137 10.38 -18.17 23.94
C SER A 137 10.84 -16.71 23.92
N ASN A 138 12.11 -16.44 24.23
CA ASN A 138 12.67 -15.10 24.22
C ASN A 138 13.88 -15.04 23.28
N PHE A 139 13.77 -14.21 22.25
CA PHE A 139 14.79 -14.03 21.22
C PHE A 139 15.15 -12.55 21.10
N GLY A 140 16.44 -12.27 20.91
CA GLY A 140 16.85 -10.97 20.38
C GLY A 140 16.41 -10.85 18.93
N ILE A 141 15.84 -9.71 18.55
CA ILE A 141 15.30 -9.49 17.20
C ILE A 141 16.19 -8.50 16.46
N ILE A 142 16.66 -8.90 15.28
CA ILE A 142 17.26 -7.99 14.29
C ILE A 142 16.20 -7.75 13.22
N GLY A 143 15.67 -6.52 13.17
CA GLY A 143 14.72 -6.11 12.15
C GLY A 143 15.44 -5.61 10.90
N LEU A 144 15.10 -6.17 9.74
CA LEU A 144 15.53 -5.66 8.44
C LEU A 144 14.34 -4.93 7.80
N LEU A 145 14.48 -3.62 7.58
CA LEU A 145 13.47 -2.83 6.90
C LEU A 145 13.91 -2.57 5.46
N ASP A 146 13.29 -3.29 4.53
CA ASP A 146 13.42 -3.07 3.09
C ASP A 146 12.09 -2.56 2.56
N ILE A 147 12.05 -1.28 2.18
CA ILE A 147 10.86 -0.63 1.64
C ILE A 147 11.20 0.08 0.35
N PHE A 148 10.17 0.37 -0.46
CA PHE A 148 10.33 1.15 -1.67
C PHE A 148 11.02 2.49 -1.36
N GLY A 149 12.07 2.79 -2.13
CA GLY A 149 12.70 4.11 -2.07
C GLY A 149 11.77 5.20 -2.60
N PHE A 150 12.16 6.46 -2.41
CA PHE A 150 11.45 7.60 -2.97
C PHE A 150 11.28 7.47 -4.50
N GLU A 151 10.06 7.67 -5.01
CA GLU A 151 9.73 7.54 -6.42
C GLU A 151 9.26 8.87 -7.02
N SER A 152 9.77 9.18 -8.21
CA SER A 152 9.30 10.29 -9.02
C SER A 152 9.33 9.91 -10.49
N PHE A 153 8.14 9.73 -11.06
CA PHE A 153 7.90 9.42 -12.45
C PHE A 153 7.30 10.61 -13.20
N VAL A 154 7.13 10.44 -14.51
CA VAL A 154 6.44 11.42 -15.37
C VAL A 154 4.99 11.63 -14.91
N VAL A 155 4.31 10.55 -14.48
CA VAL A 155 2.97 10.58 -13.90
C VAL A 155 3.03 9.83 -12.57
N ASN A 156 2.74 10.53 -11.47
CA ASN A 156 2.70 9.95 -10.13
C ASN A 156 1.26 9.92 -9.66
N ARG A 157 0.79 8.77 -9.18
CA ARG A 157 -0.58 8.58 -8.70
C ARG A 157 -0.60 8.31 -7.20
N PHE A 158 -1.74 7.81 -6.72
CA PHE A 158 -2.01 7.55 -5.30
C PHE A 158 -0.95 6.63 -4.68
N GLU A 159 -0.50 5.62 -5.42
CA GLU A 159 0.51 4.67 -4.97
C GLU A 159 1.86 5.35 -4.69
N GLN A 160 2.32 6.22 -5.60
CA GLN A 160 3.55 6.99 -5.40
C GLN A 160 3.42 7.94 -4.20
N LEU A 161 2.24 8.54 -3.99
CA LEU A 161 2.01 9.40 -2.83
C LEU A 161 2.12 8.61 -1.52
N CYS A 162 1.58 7.39 -1.46
CA CYS A 162 1.74 6.51 -0.30
C CYS A 162 3.22 6.12 -0.09
N ILE A 163 3.94 5.74 -1.15
CA ILE A 163 5.38 5.41 -1.09
C ILE A 163 6.19 6.59 -0.58
N ASN A 164 5.98 7.79 -1.14
CA ASN A 164 6.73 8.99 -0.78
C ASN A 164 6.38 9.46 0.63
N TYR A 165 5.13 9.31 1.09
CA TYR A 165 4.75 9.56 2.48
C TYR A 165 5.49 8.66 3.47
N ALA A 166 5.66 7.37 3.18
CA ALA A 166 6.45 6.49 4.04
C ALA A 166 7.94 6.85 4.06
N ASN A 167 8.49 7.25 2.91
CA ASN A 167 9.85 7.77 2.84
C ASN A 167 10.02 9.05 3.65
N GLU A 168 9.03 9.96 3.64
CA GLU A 168 9.02 11.17 4.45
C GLU A 168 9.08 10.85 5.96
N LYS A 169 8.28 9.87 6.42
CA LYS A 169 8.29 9.41 7.82
C LYS A 169 9.61 8.76 8.24
N LEU A 170 10.19 7.93 7.38
CA LEU A 170 11.48 7.30 7.66
C LEU A 170 12.62 8.31 7.65
N GLN A 171 12.56 9.31 6.76
CA GLN A 171 13.52 10.41 6.76
C GLN A 171 13.44 11.22 8.05
N GLN A 172 12.23 11.53 8.55
CA GLN A 172 12.06 12.23 9.83
C GLN A 172 12.78 11.47 10.96
N LYS A 173 12.54 10.16 11.09
CA LYS A 173 13.22 9.34 12.11
C LYS A 173 14.72 9.28 11.91
N PHE A 174 15.21 9.17 10.68
CA PHE A 174 16.64 9.17 10.38
C PHE A 174 17.32 10.44 10.88
N THR A 175 16.70 11.60 10.61
CA THR A 175 17.22 12.89 11.09
C THR A 175 17.17 12.97 12.62
N GLU A 176 16.08 12.53 13.26
CA GLU A 176 15.95 12.45 14.73
C GLU A 176 17.06 11.57 15.36
N ASP A 177 17.33 10.40 14.78
CA ASP A 177 18.31 9.44 15.31
C ASP A 177 19.75 9.98 15.17
N ILE A 178 20.10 10.59 14.04
CA ILE A 178 21.42 11.20 13.86
C ILE A 178 21.61 12.34 14.84
N PHE A 179 20.61 13.23 14.96
CA PHE A 179 20.69 14.36 15.88
C PHE A 179 20.90 13.89 17.31
N ARG A 180 20.11 12.92 17.78
CA ARG A 180 20.26 12.34 19.12
C ARG A 180 21.64 11.71 19.32
N SER A 181 22.13 10.96 18.32
CA SER A 181 23.47 10.35 18.39
C SER A 181 24.56 11.39 18.57
N VAL A 182 24.50 12.50 17.82
CA VAL A 182 25.47 13.60 17.96
C VAL A 182 25.34 14.26 19.32
N GLN A 183 24.10 14.49 19.79
CA GLN A 183 23.86 15.10 21.10
C GLN A 183 24.49 14.27 22.25
N THR A 184 24.26 12.95 22.24
CA THR A 184 24.82 12.05 23.25
C THR A 184 26.36 12.03 23.22
N GLU A 185 26.98 12.13 22.04
CA GLU A 185 28.44 12.19 21.89
C GLU A 185 29.01 13.49 22.49
N TYR A 186 28.37 14.63 22.24
CA TYR A 186 28.76 15.92 22.86
C TYR A 186 28.66 15.90 24.38
N GLU A 187 27.55 15.39 24.92
CA GLU A 187 27.32 15.28 26.36
C GLU A 187 28.36 14.37 27.03
N ALA A 188 28.71 13.26 26.39
CA ALA A 188 29.73 12.32 26.89
C ALA A 188 31.13 12.93 26.92
N GLU A 189 31.47 13.78 25.94
CA GLU A 189 32.76 14.48 25.85
C GLU A 189 32.79 15.79 26.67
N GLY A 190 31.67 16.18 27.28
CA GLY A 190 31.56 17.42 28.07
C GLY A 190 31.67 18.71 27.22
N ILE A 191 31.30 18.63 25.94
CA ILE A 191 31.34 19.74 24.99
C ILE A 191 30.00 20.47 24.99
N GLU A 192 30.00 21.80 25.05
CA GLU A 192 28.77 22.58 24.87
C GLU A 192 28.18 22.35 23.47
N LEU A 193 26.92 21.91 23.43
CA LEU A 193 26.15 21.75 22.20
C LEU A 193 26.00 23.09 21.51
N ALA A 194 26.71 23.29 20.40
CA ALA A 194 26.41 24.37 19.47
C ALA A 194 25.01 24.14 18.87
N GLU A 195 24.34 25.23 18.47
CA GLU A 195 23.03 25.13 17.79
C GLU A 195 23.22 24.40 16.45
N ILE A 196 22.76 23.16 16.40
CA ILE A 196 22.81 22.31 15.21
C ILE A 196 21.52 22.54 14.41
N TRP A 197 21.68 23.06 13.19
CA TRP A 197 20.59 23.20 12.23
C TRP A 197 20.42 21.91 11.41
N TYR A 198 19.18 21.45 11.27
CA TYR A 198 18.82 20.32 10.41
C TYR A 198 17.56 20.62 9.58
N ASP A 199 17.43 19.93 8.46
CA ASP A 199 16.24 20.02 7.61
C ASP A 199 15.10 19.21 8.25
N ASP A 200 14.19 19.90 8.93
CA ASP A 200 12.97 19.33 9.52
C ASP A 200 11.86 19.26 8.46
N ASN A 201 11.31 18.07 8.25
CA ASN A 201 10.23 17.81 7.30
C ASN A 201 8.84 17.68 7.96
N THR A 202 8.70 18.17 9.19
CA THR A 202 7.43 18.16 9.93
C THR A 202 6.31 18.89 9.20
N ASP A 203 6.62 19.98 8.48
CA ASP A 203 5.64 20.75 7.69
C ASP A 203 5.08 19.95 6.49
N VAL A 204 5.90 19.15 5.83
CA VAL A 204 5.47 18.21 4.78
C VAL A 204 4.57 17.13 5.37
N LEU A 205 4.94 16.58 6.53
CA LEU A 205 4.12 15.57 7.21
C LEU A 205 2.79 16.15 7.70
N ASP A 206 2.76 17.37 8.21
CA ASP A 206 1.54 18.06 8.61
C ASP A 206 0.62 18.33 7.41
N LEU A 207 1.18 18.71 6.26
CA LEU A 207 0.43 18.83 5.01
C LEU A 207 -0.22 17.50 4.62
N ILE A 208 0.49 16.37 4.75
CA ILE A 208 -0.01 15.06 4.32
C ILE A 208 -1.01 14.47 5.32
N GLU A 209 -0.62 14.35 6.59
CA GLU A 209 -1.31 13.55 7.60
C GLU A 209 -1.90 14.34 8.77
N GLY A 210 -1.76 15.68 8.75
CA GLY A 210 -2.35 16.58 9.72
C GLY A 210 -3.89 16.56 9.70
N ARG A 211 -4.49 17.22 10.68
CA ARG A 211 -5.95 17.19 10.89
C ARG A 211 -6.76 17.67 9.67
N THR A 212 -6.21 18.64 8.93
CA THR A 212 -6.76 19.16 7.66
C THR A 212 -5.85 18.86 6.48
N GLY A 213 -4.99 17.86 6.63
CA GLY A 213 -4.03 17.43 5.62
C GLY A 213 -4.68 16.59 4.52
N LEU A 214 -3.89 16.28 3.49
CA LEU A 214 -4.33 15.58 2.27
C LEU A 214 -5.10 14.28 2.56
N LEU A 215 -4.61 13.47 3.49
CA LEU A 215 -5.27 12.22 3.88
C LEU A 215 -6.70 12.46 4.38
N ALA A 216 -6.90 13.45 5.26
CA ALA A 216 -8.21 13.73 5.82
C ALA A 216 -9.18 14.21 4.74
N LEU A 217 -8.71 15.10 3.86
CA LEU A 217 -9.50 15.65 2.76
C LEU A 217 -9.87 14.59 1.72
N LEU A 218 -8.97 13.64 1.42
CA LEU A 218 -9.27 12.52 0.52
C LEU A 218 -10.30 11.57 1.13
N ASN A 219 -10.18 11.26 2.43
CA ASN A 219 -11.14 10.42 3.13
C ASN A 219 -12.54 11.04 3.15
N GLU A 220 -12.66 12.37 3.24
CA GLU A 220 -13.96 13.05 3.11
C GLU A 220 -14.60 12.84 1.74
N GLU A 221 -13.83 12.85 0.66
CA GLU A 221 -14.37 12.58 -0.68
C GLU A 221 -14.74 11.09 -0.86
N CYS A 222 -14.02 10.17 -0.20
CA CYS A 222 -14.36 8.73 -0.24
C CYS A 222 -15.74 8.40 0.35
N VAL A 223 -16.28 9.23 1.25
CA VAL A 223 -17.58 9.00 1.91
C VAL A 223 -18.72 9.82 1.30
N ARG A 224 -18.40 10.75 0.41
CA ARG A 224 -19.40 11.60 -0.24
C ARG A 224 -20.11 10.81 -1.35
N PRO A 225 -21.45 10.87 -1.45
CA PRO A 225 -22.19 10.19 -2.52
C PRO A 225 -21.76 10.59 -3.94
N GLN A 226 -21.20 11.79 -4.11
CA GLN A 226 -20.65 12.32 -5.36
C GLN A 226 -19.22 12.85 -5.14
N GLY A 227 -18.45 12.17 -4.29
CA GLY A 227 -17.04 12.49 -4.11
C GLY A 227 -16.27 12.30 -5.42
N SER A 228 -15.31 13.18 -5.68
CA SER A 228 -14.51 13.11 -6.92
C SER A 228 -13.07 13.56 -6.67
N ASP A 229 -12.17 13.05 -7.50
CA ASP A 229 -10.75 13.41 -7.48
C ASP A 229 -10.55 14.92 -7.68
N GLN A 230 -11.31 15.54 -8.58
CA GLN A 230 -11.26 16.99 -8.81
C GLN A 230 -11.69 17.79 -7.57
N ALA A 231 -12.75 17.36 -6.88
CA ALA A 231 -13.21 18.01 -5.65
C ALA A 231 -12.17 17.87 -4.53
N PHE A 232 -11.51 16.70 -4.45
CA PHE A 232 -10.38 16.49 -3.54
C PHE A 232 -9.25 17.49 -3.81
N VAL A 233 -8.77 17.61 -5.06
CA VAL A 233 -7.69 18.54 -5.42
C VAL A 233 -8.08 19.98 -5.09
N GLN A 234 -9.26 20.42 -5.50
CA GLN A 234 -9.73 21.79 -5.22
C GLN A 234 -9.74 22.08 -3.71
N LYS A 235 -10.25 21.16 -2.89
CA LYS A 235 -10.28 21.31 -1.44
C LYS A 235 -8.87 21.30 -0.84
N ALA A 236 -7.99 20.40 -1.30
CA ALA A 236 -6.60 20.31 -0.87
C ALA A 236 -5.86 21.64 -1.10
N LEU A 237 -5.98 22.20 -2.32
CA LEU A 237 -5.36 23.48 -2.68
C LEU A 237 -5.95 24.66 -1.91
N GLN A 238 -7.27 24.68 -1.69
CA GLN A 238 -7.93 25.76 -0.97
C GLN A 238 -7.60 25.76 0.53
N VAL A 239 -7.68 24.60 1.18
CA VAL A 239 -7.46 24.46 2.64
C VAL A 239 -6.01 24.66 3.00
N ASN A 240 -5.08 24.18 2.18
CA ASN A 240 -3.63 24.20 2.47
C ASN A 240 -2.88 25.29 1.69
N ASN A 241 -3.56 26.36 1.24
CA ASN A 241 -2.97 27.40 0.39
C ASN A 241 -1.77 28.15 1.01
N ALA A 242 -1.66 28.15 2.34
CA ALA A 242 -0.58 28.82 3.06
C ALA A 242 0.68 27.94 3.21
N SER A 243 0.56 26.63 2.96
CA SER A 243 1.68 25.70 3.08
C SER A 243 2.72 25.97 2.00
N GLN A 244 3.97 26.20 2.42
CA GLN A 244 5.11 26.36 1.50
C GLN A 244 5.50 25.03 0.82
N CYS A 245 5.07 23.90 1.40
CA CYS A 245 5.30 22.58 0.86
C CYS A 245 4.35 22.22 -0.29
N LEU A 246 3.24 22.94 -0.45
CA LEU A 246 2.25 22.65 -1.49
C LEU A 246 2.58 23.37 -2.79
N ILE A 247 2.61 22.61 -3.89
CA ILE A 247 2.87 23.12 -5.24
C ILE A 247 1.54 23.13 -6.00
N VAL A 248 1.22 24.30 -6.56
CA VAL A 248 -0.02 24.51 -7.33
C VAL A 248 0.29 24.54 -8.82
N ASN A 249 -0.34 23.64 -9.58
CA ASN A 249 -0.37 23.75 -11.04
C ASN A 249 -1.63 24.51 -11.48
N LYS A 250 -1.48 25.77 -11.91
CA LYS A 250 -2.63 26.60 -12.30
C LYS A 250 -3.31 26.15 -13.61
N MET A 251 -2.63 25.33 -14.41
CA MET A 251 -3.14 24.90 -15.72
C MET A 251 -3.88 23.57 -15.67
N ASP A 252 -3.71 22.81 -14.59
CA ASP A 252 -4.29 21.49 -14.44
C ASP A 252 -5.01 21.38 -13.09
N ARG A 253 -6.33 21.14 -13.16
CA ARG A 253 -7.21 21.08 -12.00
C ARG A 253 -7.24 19.69 -11.36
N MET A 254 -6.59 18.70 -11.98
CA MET A 254 -6.47 17.34 -11.49
C MET A 254 -5.12 17.07 -10.83
N SER A 255 -4.21 18.05 -10.79
CA SER A 255 -2.90 17.88 -10.15
C SER A 255 -2.65 18.81 -8.98
N PHE A 256 -1.81 18.30 -8.08
CA PHE A 256 -1.17 19.06 -7.01
C PHE A 256 0.25 18.52 -6.86
N GLY A 257 1.15 19.28 -6.25
CA GLY A 257 2.49 18.79 -5.96
C GLY A 257 2.90 19.02 -4.52
N ILE A 258 3.93 18.30 -4.11
CA ILE A 258 4.51 18.37 -2.77
C ILE A 258 6.02 18.59 -2.92
N HIS A 259 6.55 19.50 -2.12
CA HIS A 259 7.98 19.68 -1.92
C HIS A 259 8.48 18.70 -0.86
N HIS A 260 8.81 17.47 -1.26
CA HIS A 260 9.36 16.46 -0.36
C HIS A 260 10.83 16.74 -0.01
N TYR A 261 11.35 16.08 1.02
CA TYR A 261 12.78 16.13 1.36
C TYR A 261 13.70 15.76 0.18
N ALA A 262 13.23 14.85 -0.69
CA ALA A 262 13.97 14.37 -1.86
C ALA A 262 13.68 15.18 -3.14
N GLY A 263 12.84 16.22 -3.06
CA GLY A 263 12.54 17.11 -4.18
C GLY A 263 11.05 17.24 -4.51
N LYS A 264 10.78 17.98 -5.58
CA LYS A 264 9.41 18.31 -6.01
C LYS A 264 8.79 17.15 -6.77
N VAL A 265 7.59 16.73 -6.36
CA VAL A 265 6.81 15.71 -7.07
C VAL A 265 5.43 16.26 -7.36
N MET A 266 4.99 16.12 -8.62
CA MET A 266 3.63 16.41 -9.05
C MET A 266 2.83 15.11 -9.10
N TYR A 267 1.63 15.13 -8.55
CA TYR A 267 0.68 14.02 -8.51
C TYR A 267 -0.53 14.33 -9.39
N ASP A 268 -0.91 13.37 -10.23
CA ASP A 268 -2.17 13.35 -10.96
C ASP A 268 -3.20 12.61 -10.08
N ALA A 269 -4.27 13.32 -9.68
CA ALA A 269 -5.26 12.82 -8.75
C ALA A 269 -6.26 11.83 -9.38
N ASP A 270 -6.19 11.57 -10.69
CA ASP A 270 -7.09 10.60 -11.32
C ASP A 270 -7.01 9.22 -10.63
N GLN A 271 -8.19 8.72 -10.25
CA GLN A 271 -8.47 7.51 -9.48
C GLN A 271 -8.04 7.53 -8.01
N PHE A 272 -7.78 8.68 -7.39
CA PHE A 272 -7.40 8.74 -5.98
C PHE A 272 -8.52 8.28 -5.04
N VAL A 273 -9.74 8.75 -5.28
CA VAL A 273 -10.90 8.41 -4.44
C VAL A 273 -11.19 6.92 -4.49
N SER A 274 -11.26 6.34 -5.69
CA SER A 274 -11.51 4.90 -5.88
C SER A 274 -10.39 4.04 -5.31
N SER A 275 -9.12 4.44 -5.52
CA SER A 275 -7.96 3.71 -4.98
C SER A 275 -7.89 3.77 -3.46
N ASN A 276 -8.35 4.87 -2.85
CA ASN A 276 -8.36 5.01 -1.40
C ASN A 276 -9.59 4.35 -0.73
N GLN A 277 -10.72 4.21 -1.42
CA GLN A 277 -11.90 3.53 -0.87
C GLN A 277 -11.60 2.07 -0.52
N ASP A 278 -10.85 1.35 -1.36
CA ASP A 278 -10.33 0.00 -1.04
C ASP A 278 -11.42 -0.97 -0.53
N THR A 279 -12.59 -0.92 -1.17
CA THR A 279 -13.76 -1.74 -0.82
C THR A 279 -14.18 -2.63 -1.98
N LEU A 280 -14.17 -3.95 -1.74
CA LEU A 280 -14.84 -4.91 -2.61
C LEU A 280 -16.36 -4.90 -2.35
N PRO A 281 -17.22 -4.90 -3.39
CA PRO A 281 -18.66 -5.12 -3.23
C PRO A 281 -18.96 -6.40 -2.43
N THR A 282 -20.01 -6.37 -1.60
CA THR A 282 -20.38 -7.48 -0.72
C THR A 282 -20.70 -8.75 -1.50
N ASP A 283 -21.38 -8.64 -2.65
CA ASP A 283 -21.73 -9.80 -3.48
C ASP A 283 -20.48 -10.55 -3.97
N LEU A 284 -19.39 -9.82 -4.25
CA LEU A 284 -18.11 -10.42 -4.65
C LEU A 284 -17.36 -11.03 -3.45
N SER A 285 -17.49 -10.44 -2.24
CA SER A 285 -16.95 -11.04 -1.00
C SER A 285 -17.67 -12.35 -0.65
N ASP A 286 -19.01 -12.34 -0.74
CA ASP A 286 -19.85 -13.50 -0.51
C ASP A 286 -19.54 -14.62 -1.52
N LEU A 287 -19.35 -14.26 -2.80
CA LEU A 287 -18.90 -15.18 -3.84
C LEU A 287 -17.55 -15.83 -3.50
N CYS A 288 -16.54 -15.05 -3.08
CA CYS A 288 -15.26 -15.61 -2.67
C CYS A 288 -15.41 -16.59 -1.50
N SER A 289 -16.30 -16.30 -0.55
CA SER A 289 -16.55 -17.17 0.61
C SER A 289 -17.17 -18.52 0.23
N MET A 290 -17.84 -18.61 -0.92
CA MET A 290 -18.38 -19.86 -1.48
C MET A 290 -17.34 -20.66 -2.29
N SER A 291 -16.15 -20.12 -2.53
CA SER A 291 -15.10 -20.76 -3.32
C SER A 291 -14.61 -22.06 -2.68
N THR A 292 -14.46 -23.11 -3.47
CA THR A 292 -13.77 -24.34 -3.02
C THR A 292 -12.24 -24.20 -3.01
N ASN A 293 -11.70 -23.12 -3.61
CA ASN A 293 -10.30 -22.76 -3.45
C ASN A 293 -10.09 -22.11 -2.08
N PHE A 294 -9.49 -22.87 -1.15
CA PHE A 294 -9.32 -22.42 0.24
C PHE A 294 -8.47 -21.16 0.40
N VAL A 295 -7.60 -20.83 -0.57
CA VAL A 295 -6.80 -19.58 -0.53
C VAL A 295 -7.71 -18.38 -0.77
N ILE A 296 -8.68 -18.52 -1.69
CA ILE A 296 -9.67 -17.49 -2.01
C ILE A 296 -10.70 -17.38 -0.86
N ALA A 297 -11.24 -18.51 -0.37
CA ALA A 297 -12.30 -18.50 0.63
C ALA A 297 -11.83 -18.08 2.04
N ASN A 298 -10.77 -18.69 2.56
CA ASN A 298 -10.42 -18.54 3.97
C ASN A 298 -9.81 -17.17 4.29
N GLU A 299 -9.00 -16.62 3.39
CA GLU A 299 -8.33 -15.35 3.65
C GLU A 299 -9.30 -14.16 3.55
N MET A 300 -10.40 -14.32 2.78
CA MET A 300 -11.51 -13.37 2.74
C MET A 300 -12.28 -13.35 4.08
N ALA A 301 -12.60 -14.54 4.62
CA ALA A 301 -13.31 -14.67 5.90
C ALA A 301 -12.51 -14.11 7.11
N LYS A 302 -11.18 -14.25 7.10
CA LYS A 302 -10.31 -13.71 8.18
C LYS A 302 -10.39 -12.18 8.29
N VAL A 303 -10.53 -11.48 7.16
CA VAL A 303 -10.59 -10.01 7.14
C VAL A 303 -11.93 -9.50 7.67
N GLU A 304 -13.03 -10.18 7.35
CA GLU A 304 -14.35 -9.87 7.91
C GLU A 304 -14.38 -10.09 9.43
N ALA A 305 -13.80 -11.19 9.92
CA ALA A 305 -13.68 -11.49 11.35
C ALA A 305 -12.78 -10.49 12.11
N ALA A 306 -11.67 -10.04 11.51
CA ALA A 306 -10.79 -9.02 12.07
C ALA A 306 -11.46 -7.64 12.16
N ASN A 307 -12.34 -7.31 11.22
CA ASN A 307 -13.16 -6.11 11.27
C ASN A 307 -14.26 -6.17 12.34
N MET A 308 -14.84 -7.36 12.59
CA MET A 308 -15.85 -7.57 13.64
C MET A 308 -15.29 -7.62 15.07
N THR A 309 -14.06 -8.12 15.25
CA THR A 309 -13.43 -8.28 16.58
C THR A 309 -12.86 -6.98 17.16
N ARG A 310 -12.82 -5.89 16.38
CA ARG A 310 -12.47 -4.54 16.86
C ARG A 310 -13.63 -3.86 17.61
N GLY A 311 -14.02 -4.46 18.73
CA GLY A 311 -14.60 -3.75 19.88
C GLY A 311 -16.08 -3.35 19.82
N THR A 312 -16.72 -3.48 20.98
CA THR A 312 -18.07 -3.03 21.34
C THR A 312 -18.41 -1.61 20.88
N PRO A 313 -19.69 -1.30 20.57
CA PRO A 313 -20.10 0.03 20.11
C PRO A 313 -20.04 1.03 21.27
N ARG A 314 -18.86 1.57 21.54
CA ARG A 314 -18.73 2.82 22.29
C ARG A 314 -19.31 3.91 21.38
N ARG A 315 -20.33 4.61 21.89
CA ARG A 315 -20.90 5.84 21.32
C ARG A 315 -19.80 6.85 20.97
N GLN A 316 -19.21 6.71 19.79
CA GLN A 316 -18.45 7.76 19.11
C GLN A 316 -19.22 8.13 17.86
N LYS A 317 -19.40 9.43 17.68
CA LYS A 317 -20.18 10.04 16.61
C LYS A 317 -19.64 9.61 15.25
N SER A 318 -20.57 9.36 14.33
CA SER A 318 -20.43 8.93 12.92
C SER A 318 -20.34 7.41 12.68
N ASN A 319 -21.51 6.78 12.58
CA ASN A 319 -21.71 5.70 11.61
C ASN A 319 -21.36 6.29 10.23
N LEU A 320 -20.32 5.85 9.51
CA LEU A 320 -20.27 5.86 8.01
C LEU A 320 -18.94 5.50 7.33
N VAL A 321 -17.79 5.39 8.00
CA VAL A 321 -16.51 5.28 7.25
C VAL A 321 -15.91 3.89 7.36
N ALA A 322 -16.05 3.10 6.29
CA ALA A 322 -15.21 1.93 6.08
C ALA A 322 -13.73 2.37 6.08
N PRO A 323 -12.81 1.59 6.66
CA PRO A 323 -11.40 1.98 6.70
C PRO A 323 -10.82 2.12 5.29
N THR A 324 -10.31 3.30 4.95
CA THR A 324 -9.67 3.60 3.65
C THR A 324 -8.26 3.00 3.57
N ALA A 325 -7.76 2.72 2.35
CA ALA A 325 -6.41 2.19 2.13
C ALA A 325 -5.35 3.06 2.80
N TRP A 326 -5.36 4.37 2.55
CA TRP A 326 -4.34 5.26 3.13
C TRP A 326 -4.49 5.39 4.66
N GLY A 327 -5.72 5.31 5.19
CA GLY A 327 -5.95 5.27 6.63
C GLY A 327 -5.37 4.02 7.31
N LYS A 328 -5.58 2.83 6.70
CA LYS A 328 -4.96 1.57 7.14
C LYS A 328 -3.43 1.68 7.07
N TYR A 329 -2.91 2.17 5.95
CA TYR A 329 -1.48 2.34 5.71
C TYR A 329 -0.81 3.28 6.72
N LYS A 330 -1.40 4.46 6.99
CA LYS A 330 -0.94 5.39 8.04
C LYS A 330 -0.86 4.69 9.39
N THR A 331 -1.88 3.92 9.76
CA THR A 331 -1.91 3.21 11.05
C THR A 331 -0.79 2.16 11.15
N GLN A 332 -0.58 1.38 10.09
CA GLN A 332 0.49 0.39 10.01
C GLN A 332 1.88 1.06 10.06
N LEU A 333 2.07 2.14 9.31
CA LEU A 333 3.31 2.91 9.31
C LEU A 333 3.60 3.50 10.69
N LEU A 334 2.62 4.10 11.37
CA LEU A 334 2.79 4.59 12.74
C LEU A 334 3.18 3.48 13.73
N SER A 335 2.59 2.29 13.58
CA SER A 335 2.96 1.12 14.38
C SER A 335 4.40 0.69 14.13
N LEU A 336 4.81 0.63 12.86
CA LEU A 336 6.19 0.37 12.47
C LEU A 336 7.16 1.40 13.09
N MET A 337 6.90 2.70 12.91
CA MET A 337 7.73 3.77 13.47
C MET A 337 7.83 3.68 15.00
N THR A 338 6.73 3.32 15.67
CA THR A 338 6.71 3.10 17.12
C THR A 338 7.60 1.93 17.54
N ASN A 339 7.62 0.84 16.77
CA ASN A 339 8.47 -0.31 17.04
C ASN A 339 9.96 0.01 16.77
N LEU A 340 10.27 0.69 15.66
CA LEU A 340 11.64 1.10 15.33
C LEU A 340 12.23 2.07 16.35
N ARG A 341 11.41 2.88 17.04
CA ARG A 341 11.87 3.78 18.12
C ARG A 341 12.33 3.03 19.37
N LYS A 342 11.96 1.75 19.53
CA LYS A 342 12.38 0.89 20.66
C LYS A 342 13.67 0.14 20.38
N THR A 343 14.18 0.20 19.15
CA THR A 343 15.36 -0.57 18.71
C THR A 343 16.52 0.36 18.40
N GLU A 344 17.74 -0.16 18.53
CA GLU A 344 18.92 0.52 17.98
C GLU A 344 18.89 0.42 16.45
N SER A 345 18.95 1.56 15.76
CA SER A 345 18.82 1.62 14.30
C SER A 345 20.18 1.74 13.62
N ARG A 346 20.39 0.98 12.55
CA ARG A 346 21.56 1.07 11.67
C ARG A 346 21.09 1.32 10.24
N TYR A 347 21.72 2.27 9.56
CA TYR A 347 21.27 2.76 8.25
C TYR A 347 22.25 2.37 7.14
N ILE A 348 21.71 1.86 6.03
CA ILE A 348 22.44 1.60 4.79
C ILE A 348 21.78 2.44 3.69
N ARG A 349 22.52 3.37 3.08
CA ARG A 349 22.04 4.21 1.97
C ARG A 349 22.58 3.67 0.65
N CYS A 350 21.70 3.03 -0.12
CA CYS A 350 22.01 2.53 -1.45
C CYS A 350 21.93 3.66 -2.49
N ILE A 351 22.96 3.82 -3.31
CA ILE A 351 23.03 4.87 -4.34
C ILE A 351 23.06 4.22 -5.72
N LYS A 352 22.16 4.64 -6.60
CA LYS A 352 22.11 4.16 -7.98
C LYS A 352 23.09 4.96 -8.83
N PRO A 353 24.13 4.32 -9.41
CA PRO A 353 25.18 5.06 -10.11
C PRO A 353 24.75 5.57 -11.48
N ASN A 354 23.76 4.94 -12.13
CA ASN A 354 23.20 5.40 -13.40
C ASN A 354 21.77 4.88 -13.60
N MET A 355 20.95 5.61 -14.37
CA MET A 355 19.57 5.20 -14.66
C MET A 355 19.47 4.04 -15.64
N LYS A 356 20.52 3.82 -16.46
CA LYS A 356 20.61 2.77 -17.49
C LYS A 356 20.80 1.36 -16.95
N LYS A 357 21.05 1.21 -15.63
CA LYS A 357 21.30 -0.08 -14.95
C LYS A 357 22.52 -0.82 -15.52
N VAL A 358 23.55 -0.09 -15.96
CA VAL A 358 24.78 -0.67 -16.54
C VAL A 358 25.91 -0.67 -15.50
N PRO A 359 26.70 -1.76 -15.37
CA PRO A 359 27.83 -1.79 -14.44
C PRO A 359 28.93 -0.80 -14.84
N VAL A 360 29.68 -0.29 -13.85
CA VAL A 360 30.86 0.57 -14.05
C VAL A 360 30.57 1.90 -14.79
N LEU A 361 29.32 2.36 -14.77
CA LEU A 361 28.92 3.67 -15.31
C LEU A 361 28.39 4.56 -14.18
N MET A 362 28.90 5.79 -14.06
CA MET A 362 28.43 6.75 -13.07
C MET A 362 27.93 8.04 -13.75
N GLU A 363 26.68 8.38 -13.49
CA GLU A 363 26.06 9.65 -13.86
C GLU A 363 26.16 10.60 -12.65
N HIS A 364 27.12 11.52 -12.70
CA HIS A 364 27.50 12.33 -11.54
C HIS A 364 26.36 13.20 -11.00
N ILE A 365 25.63 13.91 -11.85
CA ILE A 365 24.56 14.83 -11.42
C ILE A 365 23.43 14.06 -10.69
N PRO A 366 22.81 13.02 -11.28
CA PRO A 366 21.79 12.22 -10.58
C PRO A 366 22.30 11.54 -9.31
N THR A 367 23.59 11.16 -9.28
CA THR A 367 24.18 10.57 -8.09
C THR A 367 24.34 11.60 -6.96
N VAL A 368 24.79 12.81 -7.26
CA VAL A 368 24.89 13.90 -6.28
C VAL A 368 23.52 14.29 -5.75
N GLU A 369 22.51 14.33 -6.60
CA GLU A 369 21.13 14.57 -6.18
C GLU A 369 20.64 13.49 -5.20
N GLN A 370 20.87 12.21 -5.48
CA GLN A 370 20.56 11.12 -4.55
C GLN A 370 21.27 11.27 -3.20
N LEU A 371 22.55 11.69 -3.19
CA LEU A 371 23.29 11.91 -1.94
C LEU A 371 22.71 13.06 -1.11
N ARG A 372 22.23 14.12 -1.75
CA ARG A 372 21.53 15.22 -1.09
C ARG A 372 20.19 14.74 -0.53
N CYS A 373 19.38 14.09 -1.36
CA CYS A 373 18.06 13.57 -0.98
C CYS A 373 18.15 12.55 0.15
N ALA A 374 19.10 11.62 0.11
CA ALA A 374 19.31 10.62 1.15
C ALA A 374 19.80 11.20 2.49
N GLY A 375 19.95 12.53 2.60
CA GLY A 375 20.44 13.20 3.80
C GLY A 375 21.90 12.88 4.11
N VAL A 376 22.66 12.30 3.17
CA VAL A 376 24.06 11.91 3.41
C VAL A 376 24.93 13.16 3.55
N VAL A 377 24.70 14.19 2.74
CA VAL A 377 25.43 15.45 2.84
C VAL A 377 25.14 16.14 4.17
N ALA A 378 23.87 16.17 4.60
CA ALA A 378 23.48 16.74 5.89
C ALA A 378 24.08 15.93 7.06
N ALA A 379 24.01 14.61 7.02
CA ALA A 379 24.60 13.73 8.02
C ALA A 379 26.13 13.91 8.12
N VAL A 380 26.84 13.97 7.00
CA VAL A 380 28.29 14.22 6.97
C VAL A 380 28.62 15.62 7.48
N THR A 381 27.83 16.63 7.10
CA THR A 381 28.04 18.01 7.57
C THR A 381 27.85 18.09 9.07
N LEU A 382 26.79 17.47 9.59
CA LEU A 382 26.49 17.38 11.01
C LEU A 382 27.58 16.61 11.77
N SER A 383 28.04 15.46 11.27
CA SER A 383 29.14 14.72 11.89
C SER A 383 30.47 15.50 11.84
N ARG A 384 30.71 16.30 10.80
CA ARG A 384 31.93 17.11 10.68
C ARG A 384 31.88 18.40 11.50
N SER A 385 30.72 19.04 11.65
CA SER A 385 30.55 20.15 12.58
C SER A 385 30.65 19.66 14.03
N ALA A 386 30.20 18.41 14.27
CA ALA A 386 30.37 17.72 15.53
C ALA A 386 31.83 17.53 15.92
N PHE A 387 32.60 16.91 15.03
CA PHE A 387 34.01 16.62 15.24
C PHE A 387 34.78 16.80 13.92
N PRO A 388 35.35 17.99 13.65
CA PRO A 388 36.06 18.26 12.39
C PRO A 388 37.27 17.35 12.17
N ASN A 389 37.85 16.83 13.26
CA ASN A 389 38.91 15.83 13.28
C ASN A 389 38.58 14.77 14.34
N ARG A 390 38.50 13.49 13.94
CA ARG A 390 38.58 12.34 14.86
C ARG A 390 40.03 11.86 14.89
N LEU A 391 40.61 11.68 16.08
CA LEU A 391 41.92 11.06 16.29
C LEU A 391 41.76 9.59 16.69
#